data_AF-A0A963XJZ6-F1
#
_entry.id   AF-A0A963XJZ6-F1
#
_cell.length_a   1.000
_cell.length_b   1.000
_cell.length_c   1.000
_cell.angle_alpha   90.00
_cell.angle_beta   90.00
_cell.angle_gamma   90.00
#
_symmetry.space_group_name_H-M   'P 1'
#
loop_
_entity.id
_entity.type
_entity.pdbx_description
1 polymer ?
#
loop_
_entity_poly.entity_id
_entity_poly.type
_entity_poly.pdbx_seq_one_letter_code
_entity_poly.pdbx_strand_id
1 'polypeptide(L)'
;MLAVILLAGVAFYEVFVALKTLADVETMRATSKGAFGVIQSATMSDEEKAVAMQRSSMSMFASLAMMLVKIVASIAAAGVVLFAVSLFAWPLSDLIAYSVKPLPLAATIVGVTAYGMIRHGRRQR
;
A
#
# COMPACT_ATOMS: atom_id res chain seq x y z
N MET A 1 -13.73 -14.41 15.27
CA MET A 1 -13.71 -13.44 14.15
C MET A 1 -12.54 -12.46 14.22
N LEU A 2 -12.29 -11.76 15.33
CA LEU A 2 -11.18 -10.79 15.41
C LEU A 2 -9.80 -11.35 15.02
N ALA A 3 -9.43 -12.54 15.54
CA ALA A 3 -8.18 -13.20 15.18
C ALA A 3 -8.04 -13.49 13.66
N VAL A 4 -9.16 -13.79 12.99
CA VAL A 4 -9.20 -14.01 11.54
C VAL A 4 -8.96 -12.69 10.79
N ILE A 5 -9.56 -11.59 11.25
CA ILE A 5 -9.34 -10.27 10.65
C ILE A 5 -7.89 -9.82 10.86
N LEU A 6 -7.32 -10.08 12.05
CA LEU A 6 -5.91 -9.83 12.32
C LEU A 6 -5.01 -10.65 11.40
N LEU A 7 -5.30 -11.93 11.20
CA LEU A 7 -4.55 -12.80 10.29
C LEU A 7 -4.62 -12.29 8.84
N ALA A 8 -5.81 -11.87 8.39
CA ALA A 8 -5.99 -11.27 7.07
C ALA A 8 -5.21 -9.95 6.94
N GLY A 9 -5.19 -9.12 7.99
CA GLY A 9 -4.37 -7.91 8.06
C GLY A 9 -2.86 -8.18 8.00
N VAL A 10 -2.40 -9.26 8.65
CA VAL A 10 -0.99 -9.70 8.55
C VAL A 10 -0.67 -10.19 7.14
N ALA A 11 -1.56 -10.95 6.50
CA ALA A 11 -1.38 -11.39 5.12
C ALA A 11 -1.32 -10.21 4.13
N PHE A 12 -2.22 -9.23 4.30
CA PHE A 12 -2.16 -7.95 3.58
C PHE A 12 -0.80 -7.30 3.75
N TYR A 13 -0.33 -7.15 4.99
CA TYR A 13 0.94 -6.50 5.30
C TYR A 13 2.14 -7.23 4.70
N GLU A 14 2.21 -8.55 4.82
CA GLU A 14 3.31 -9.34 4.26
C GLU A 14 3.40 -9.19 2.74
N VAL A 15 2.26 -9.25 2.04
CA VAL A 15 2.24 -9.04 0.58
C VAL A 15 2.59 -7.60 0.23
N PHE A 16 2.06 -6.63 0.98
CA PHE A 16 2.36 -5.21 0.78
C PHE A 16 3.87 -4.91 0.90
N VAL A 17 4.52 -5.51 1.90
CA VAL A 17 5.97 -5.40 2.12
C VAL A 17 6.76 -6.20 1.07
N ALA A 18 6.34 -7.43 0.75
CA ALA A 18 7.01 -8.28 -0.25
C ALA A 18 7.01 -7.63 -1.64
N LEU A 19 5.95 -6.91 -1.99
CA LEU A 19 5.84 -6.14 -3.24
C LEU A 19 6.67 -4.85 -3.24
N LYS A 20 7.42 -4.56 -2.17
CA LYS A 20 8.26 -3.37 -2.02
C LYS A 20 7.48 -2.06 -2.21
N THR A 21 6.20 -2.05 -1.84
CA THR A 21 5.31 -0.89 -2.09
C THR A 21 5.82 0.38 -1.40
N LEU A 22 6.53 0.25 -0.28
CA LEU A 22 7.18 1.40 0.39
C LEU A 22 8.28 2.04 -0.45
N ALA A 23 9.08 1.25 -1.17
CA ALA A 23 10.13 1.78 -2.04
C ALA A 23 9.55 2.57 -3.23
N ASP A 24 8.39 2.15 -3.74
CA ASP A 24 7.69 2.91 -4.79
C ASP A 24 7.18 4.25 -4.27
N VAL A 25 6.64 4.29 -3.05
CA VAL A 25 6.18 5.53 -2.41
C VAL A 25 7.33 6.51 -2.23
N GLU A 26 8.50 6.03 -1.80
CA GLU A 26 9.72 6.84 -1.71
C GLU A 26 10.17 7.35 -3.08
N THR A 27 10.13 6.49 -4.10
CA THR A 27 10.48 6.86 -5.48
C THR A 27 9.52 7.93 -6.02
N MET A 28 8.21 7.77 -5.81
CA MET A 28 7.21 8.78 -6.19
C MET A 28 7.44 10.11 -5.48
N ARG A 29 7.81 10.08 -4.19
CA ARG A 29 8.15 11.30 -3.43
C ARG A 29 9.39 11.99 -4.01
N ALA A 30 10.40 11.21 -4.42
CA ALA A 30 11.60 11.74 -5.08
C ALA A 30 11.27 12.37 -6.45
N THR A 31 10.48 11.69 -7.29
CA THR A 31 10.02 12.20 -8.59
C THR A 31 9.21 13.49 -8.42
N SER A 32 8.34 13.55 -7.41
CA SER A 32 7.54 14.75 -7.12
C SER A 32 8.44 15.94 -6.75
N LYS A 33 9.46 15.72 -5.92
CA LYS A 33 10.45 16.78 -5.60
C LYS A 33 11.22 17.23 -6.84
N GLY A 34 11.61 16.29 -7.72
CA GLY A 34 12.27 16.61 -8.98
C GLY A 34 11.40 17.47 -9.90
N ALA A 35 10.10 17.16 -10.00
CA ALA A 35 9.15 17.93 -10.79
C ALA A 35 8.99 19.37 -10.28
N PHE A 36 8.95 19.58 -8.97
CA PHE A 36 8.96 20.94 -8.38
C PHE A 36 10.24 21.71 -8.73
N GLY A 37 11.39 21.04 -8.79
CA GLY A 37 12.66 21.65 -9.22
C GLY A 37 12.65 22.12 -10.67
N VAL A 38 11.98 21.38 -11.58
CA VAL A 38 11.82 21.77 -12.98
C VAL A 38 10.93 23.02 -13.10
N ILE A 39 9.86 23.12 -12.31
CA ILE A 39 8.96 24.28 -12.31
C ILE A 39 9.69 25.54 -11.80
N GLN A 40 10.54 25.40 -10.79
CA GLN A 40 11.33 26.51 -10.21
C GLN A 40 12.58 26.87 -11.01
N SER A 41 12.92 26.10 -12.05
CA SER A 41 14.09 26.35 -12.90
C SER A 41 13.95 27.66 -13.68
N ALA A 42 14.85 28.60 -13.42
CA ALA A 42 14.99 29.86 -14.16
C ALA A 42 15.81 29.69 -15.47
N THR A 43 16.45 28.53 -15.66
CA THR A 43 17.41 28.29 -16.75
C THR A 43 16.84 27.43 -17.89
N MET A 44 15.66 26.81 -17.71
CA MET A 44 15.00 26.03 -18.75
C MET A 44 14.01 26.89 -19.54
N SER A 45 14.00 26.70 -20.86
CA SER A 45 12.98 27.30 -21.74
C SER A 45 11.60 26.69 -21.49
N ASP A 46 10.54 27.40 -21.88
CA ASP A 46 9.16 26.95 -21.67
C ASP A 46 8.84 25.65 -22.43
N GLU A 47 9.44 25.46 -23.61
CA GLU A 47 9.33 24.23 -24.40
C GLU A 47 9.96 23.03 -23.66
N GLU A 48 11.15 23.22 -23.08
CA GLU A 48 11.84 22.18 -22.28
C GLU A 48 11.08 21.86 -21.00
N LYS A 49 10.46 22.87 -20.37
CA LYS A 49 9.59 22.68 -19.20
C LYS A 49 8.35 21.87 -19.57
N ALA A 50 7.72 22.14 -20.71
CA ALA A 50 6.55 21.39 -21.17
C ALA A 50 6.88 19.91 -21.40
N VAL A 51 7.98 19.61 -22.10
CA VAL A 51 8.43 18.23 -22.35
C VAL A 51 8.81 17.52 -21.05
N ALA A 52 9.52 18.20 -20.14
CA ALA A 52 9.89 17.65 -18.84
C ALA A 52 8.66 17.38 -17.96
N MET A 53 7.68 18.29 -17.93
CA MET A 53 6.42 18.10 -17.22
C MET A 53 5.60 16.94 -17.79
N GLN A 54 5.54 16.79 -19.12
CA GLN A 54 4.83 15.69 -19.76
C GLN A 54 5.45 14.34 -19.39
N ARG A 55 6.78 14.21 -19.47
CA ARG A 55 7.50 12.99 -19.07
C ARG A 55 7.32 12.67 -17.58
N SER A 56 7.39 13.69 -16.72
CA SER A 56 7.17 13.53 -15.28
C SER A 56 5.74 13.07 -14.99
N SER A 57 4.75 13.64 -15.65
CA SER A 57 3.35 13.26 -15.49
C SER A 57 3.12 11.80 -15.89
N MET A 58 3.69 11.38 -17.03
CA MET A 58 3.57 9.99 -17.49
C MET A 58 4.26 9.00 -16.55
N SER A 59 5.41 9.36 -15.99
CA SER A 59 6.09 8.57 -14.95
C SER A 59 5.26 8.48 -13.66
N MET A 60 4.61 9.57 -13.24
CA MET A 60 3.72 9.56 -12.07
C MET A 60 2.49 8.67 -12.32
N PHE A 61 1.87 8.74 -13.51
CA PHE A 61 0.74 7.86 -13.85
C PHE A 61 1.13 6.39 -13.83
N ALA A 62 2.27 6.02 -14.41
CA ALA A 62 2.77 4.65 -14.37
C ALA A 62 3.02 4.17 -12.93
N SER A 63 3.60 5.04 -12.08
CA SER A 63 3.85 4.73 -10.67
C SER A 63 2.54 4.55 -9.90
N LEU A 64 1.53 5.40 -10.13
CA LEU A 64 0.20 5.28 -9.54
C LEU A 64 -0.49 3.99 -9.96
N ALA A 65 -0.47 3.65 -11.25
CA ALA A 65 -1.05 2.41 -11.76
C ALA A 65 -0.39 1.18 -11.12
N MET A 66 0.93 1.17 -11.03
CA MET A 66 1.67 0.08 -10.38
C MET A 66 1.35 -0.01 -8.88
N MET A 67 1.26 1.12 -8.18
CA MET A 67 0.87 1.17 -6.78
C MET A 67 -0.55 0.61 -6.57
N LEU A 68 -1.51 0.97 -7.43
CA LEU A 68 -2.87 0.42 -7.37
C LEU A 68 -2.88 -1.09 -7.53
N VAL A 69 -2.14 -1.63 -8.50
CA VAL A 69 -2.03 -3.09 -8.69
C VAL A 69 -1.45 -3.78 -7.44
N LYS A 70 -0.42 -3.19 -6.82
CA LYS A 70 0.18 -3.74 -5.58
C LYS A 70 -0.79 -3.70 -4.40
N ILE A 71 -1.56 -2.63 -4.27
CA ILE A 71 -2.62 -2.51 -3.25
C ILE A 71 -3.69 -3.56 -3.50
N VAL A 72 -4.18 -3.71 -4.73
CA VAL A 72 -5.19 -4.72 -5.09
C VAL A 72 -4.68 -6.12 -4.80
N ALA A 73 -3.42 -6.44 -5.14
CA ALA A 73 -2.81 -7.72 -4.82
C ALA A 73 -2.74 -7.98 -3.30
N SER A 74 -2.41 -6.96 -2.52
CA SER A 74 -2.38 -7.05 -1.05
C SER A 74 -3.78 -7.25 -0.45
N ILE A 75 -4.79 -6.56 -0.99
CA ILE A 75 -6.20 -6.76 -0.62
C ILE A 75 -6.66 -8.17 -0.98
N ALA A 76 -6.30 -8.66 -2.17
CA ALA A 76 -6.63 -10.01 -2.62
C ALA A 76 -6.04 -11.06 -1.67
N ALA A 77 -4.82 -10.86 -1.17
CA ALA A 77 -4.21 -11.76 -0.19
C ALA A 77 -5.02 -11.84 1.12
N ALA A 78 -5.47 -10.70 1.65
CA ALA A 78 -6.41 -10.70 2.79
C ALA A 78 -7.73 -11.39 2.44
N GLY A 79 -8.27 -11.13 1.25
CA GLY A 79 -9.48 -11.77 0.75
C GLY A 79 -9.37 -13.30 0.67
N VAL A 80 -8.23 -13.83 0.23
CA VAL A 80 -7.96 -15.28 0.20
C VAL A 80 -7.99 -15.88 1.61
N VAL A 81 -7.43 -15.20 2.61
CA VAL A 81 -7.50 -15.66 4.01
C VAL A 81 -8.94 -15.71 4.49
N LEU A 82 -9.72 -14.65 4.24
CA LEU A 82 -11.13 -14.61 4.64
C LEU A 82 -11.96 -15.68 3.92
N PHE A 83 -11.73 -15.85 2.62
CA PHE A 83 -12.38 -16.88 1.82
C PHE A 83 -12.04 -18.28 2.33
N ALA A 84 -10.77 -18.58 2.60
CA ALA A 84 -10.34 -19.87 3.12
C ALA A 84 -11.01 -20.20 4.47
N VAL A 85 -11.05 -19.23 5.40
CA VAL A 85 -11.76 -19.41 6.67
C VAL A 85 -13.26 -19.59 6.46
N SER A 86 -13.82 -18.94 5.45
CA SER A 86 -15.25 -19.03 5.17
C SER A 86 -15.73 -20.41 4.73
N LEU A 87 -14.81 -21.24 4.20
CA LEU A 87 -15.12 -22.62 3.82
C LEU A 87 -15.40 -23.53 5.03
N PHE A 88 -14.97 -23.14 6.24
CA PHE A 88 -15.00 -24.03 7.40
C PHE A 88 -15.68 -23.46 8.64
N ALA A 89 -15.72 -22.12 8.82
CA ALA A 89 -16.06 -21.55 10.13
C ALA A 89 -17.16 -20.47 10.10
N TRP A 90 -17.13 -19.51 9.16
CA TRP A 90 -18.08 -18.39 9.13
C TRP A 90 -18.41 -17.94 7.71
N PRO A 91 -19.65 -17.51 7.41
CA PRO A 91 -19.96 -16.94 6.09
C PRO A 91 -19.05 -15.75 5.74
N LEU A 92 -18.65 -15.66 4.47
CA LEU A 92 -17.79 -14.57 4.00
C LEU A 92 -18.42 -13.19 4.22
N SER A 93 -19.75 -13.08 4.04
CA SER A 93 -20.51 -11.85 4.30
C SER A 93 -20.33 -11.34 5.72
N ASP A 94 -20.34 -12.24 6.71
CA ASP A 94 -20.24 -11.89 8.12
C ASP A 94 -18.82 -11.46 8.49
N LEU A 95 -17.83 -12.13 7.89
CA LEU A 95 -16.41 -11.75 8.04
C LEU A 95 -16.15 -10.34 7.47
N ILE A 96 -16.70 -10.03 6.30
CA ILE A 96 -16.60 -8.70 5.67
C ILE A 96 -17.36 -7.66 6.49
N ALA A 97 -18.60 -7.95 6.89
CA ALA A 97 -19.41 -7.03 7.70
C ALA A 97 -18.76 -6.76 9.07
N TYR A 98 -18.05 -7.74 9.63
CA TYR A 98 -17.30 -7.57 10.87
C TYR A 98 -16.00 -6.78 10.67
N SER A 99 -15.29 -6.97 9.54
CA SER A 99 -14.00 -6.31 9.30
C SER A 99 -14.10 -4.79 9.16
N VAL A 100 -15.24 -4.29 8.66
CA VAL A 100 -15.50 -2.85 8.50
C VAL A 100 -16.01 -2.18 9.78
N LYS A 101 -16.25 -2.93 10.86
CA LYS A 101 -16.65 -2.33 12.13
C LYS A 101 -15.49 -1.56 12.77
N PRO A 102 -15.76 -0.45 13.49
CA PRO A 102 -14.70 0.39 14.06
C PRO A 102 -13.73 -0.38 14.97
N LEU A 103 -14.25 -1.27 15.83
CA LEU A 103 -13.44 -1.99 16.79
C LEU A 103 -12.47 -3.00 16.13
N PRO A 104 -12.90 -3.93 15.26
CA PRO A 104 -11.99 -4.80 14.51
C PRO A 104 -11.01 -4.05 13.63
N LEU A 105 -11.45 -2.94 13.02
CA LEU A 105 -10.59 -2.12 12.18
C LEU A 105 -9.47 -1.47 13.02
N ALA A 106 -9.80 -0.85 14.15
CA ALA A 106 -8.81 -0.28 15.07
C ALA A 106 -7.84 -1.35 15.61
N ALA A 107 -8.36 -2.49 16.04
CA ALA A 107 -7.53 -3.60 16.50
C ALA A 107 -6.60 -4.12 15.40
N THR A 108 -7.06 -4.17 14.15
CA THR A 108 -6.25 -4.59 13.00
C THR A 108 -5.14 -3.58 12.71
N ILE A 109 -5.44 -2.28 12.71
CA ILE A 109 -4.44 -1.22 12.54
C ILE A 109 -3.35 -1.34 13.62
N VAL A 110 -3.75 -1.42 14.88
CA VAL A 110 -2.80 -1.54 16.01
C VAL A 110 -2.00 -2.86 15.91
N GLY A 111 -2.67 -3.98 15.64
CA GLY A 111 -2.02 -5.29 15.55
C GLY A 111 -1.02 -5.39 14.41
N VAL A 112 -1.37 -4.90 13.21
CA VAL A 112 -0.47 -4.88 12.05
C VAL A 112 0.69 -3.91 12.29
N THR A 113 0.45 -2.75 12.92
CA THR A 113 1.51 -1.80 13.27
C THR A 113 2.51 -2.42 14.23
N ALA A 114 2.02 -3.04 15.31
CA ALA A 114 2.86 -3.75 16.28
C ALA A 114 3.64 -4.90 15.63
N TYR A 115 2.97 -5.68 14.77
CA TYR A 115 3.62 -6.75 14.01
C TYR A 115 4.75 -6.21 13.12
N GLY A 116 4.49 -5.14 12.37
CA GLY A 116 5.47 -4.50 11.51
C GLY A 116 6.68 -3.97 12.29
N MET A 117 6.45 -3.33 13.44
CA MET A 117 7.51 -2.88 14.35
C MET A 117 8.37 -4.04 14.86
N ILE A 118 7.76 -5.16 15.26
CA ILE A 118 8.50 -6.33 15.76
C ILE A 118 9.32 -6.96 14.63
N ARG A 119 8.73 -7.11 13.44
CA ARG A 119 9.39 -7.76 12.29
C ARG A 119 10.56 -6.94 11.74
N HIS A 120 10.41 -5.61 11.67
CA HIS A 120 11.43 -4.74 11.09
C HIS A 120 12.40 -4.17 12.13
N GLY A 121 11.96 -3.97 13.38
CA GLY A 121 12.83 -3.60 14.50
C GLY A 121 13.85 -4.70 14.85
N ARG A 122 13.54 -5.97 14.55
CA ARG A 122 14.48 -7.09 14.66
C ARG A 122 15.50 -7.18 13.51
N ARG A 123 15.30 -6.48 12.39
CA ARG A 123 16.26 -6.47 11.25
C ARG A 123 17.34 -5.40 11.39
N GLN A 124 17.23 -4.48 12.35
CA GLN A 124 18.19 -3.40 12.61
C GLN A 124 19.09 -3.65 13.84
N ARG A 125 18.96 -4.80 14.48
CA ARG A 125 19.88 -5.30 15.52
C ARG A 125 20.61 -6.51 14.99
#